data_AF-A0ABD1WYI1-F1
#
_entry.id   AF-A0ABD1WYI1-F1
#
_cell.length_a   1.000
_cell.length_b   1.000
_cell.length_c   1.000
_cell.angle_alpha   90.00
_cell.angle_beta   90.00
_cell.angle_gamma   90.00
#
_symmetry.space_group_name_H-M   'P 1'
#
loop_
_entity.id
_entity.type
_entity.pdbx_description
1 polymer ?
#
loop_
_entity_poly.entity_id
_entity_poly.type
_entity_poly.pdbx_seq_one_letter_code
_entity_poly.pdbx_strand_id
1 'polypeptide(L)'
;MSKLRLLHFRGGAKFSESFCLRASKDESFQKNNLETVSFLFIYNENNEKFLRCSPHLRRLKCRLTVFWDSYKKDYCYPTFNFFNLLESLSVSFHLSYNVRRDLTSFPSNLRKLTLRYFDLSWKQMRIIGRLPNLQVLKLEDGDLGGKQWDTDEGEFQQLKFLKLDGVTIAHWNASSDHFPRLQHLILRKLQHLKNIPSSLGDIPTLHTIEVHDCKKAVADSATQIWDDQRDMGNEELKLIISDSFTTLTEISELRLDISQLLKEREKQTDEASLKIRTGVNAVEITGAYP
;
A
#
# COMPACT_ATOMS: atom_id res chain seq x y z
N MET A 1 -4.53 -40.26 -4.19
CA MET A 1 -5.22 -39.15 -3.48
C MET A 1 -4.54 -37.85 -3.85
N SER A 2 -5.26 -36.90 -4.43
CA SER A 2 -4.75 -35.56 -4.74
C SER A 2 -4.38 -34.84 -3.43
N LYS A 3 -3.08 -34.60 -3.19
CA LYS A 3 -2.62 -33.82 -2.04
C LYS A 3 -3.02 -32.36 -2.24
N LEU A 4 -3.93 -31.85 -1.42
CA LEU A 4 -4.36 -30.46 -1.47
C LEU A 4 -3.18 -29.55 -1.10
N ARG A 5 -2.76 -28.68 -2.04
CA ARG A 5 -1.61 -27.76 -1.88
C ARG A 5 -2.04 -26.30 -1.72
N LEU A 6 -3.24 -25.95 -2.17
CA LEU A 6 -3.76 -24.59 -2.21
C LEU A 6 -5.11 -24.52 -1.51
N LEU A 7 -5.25 -23.54 -0.62
CA LEU A 7 -6.48 -23.24 0.10
C LEU A 7 -6.78 -21.74 -0.08
N HIS A 8 -7.77 -21.40 -0.90
CA HIS A 8 -8.13 -20.01 -1.19
C HIS A 8 -9.58 -19.71 -0.78
N PHE A 9 -9.74 -18.80 0.17
CA PHE A 9 -11.07 -18.38 0.64
C PHE A 9 -11.41 -16.98 0.12
N ARG A 10 -12.45 -16.85 -0.72
CA ARG A 10 -12.82 -15.55 -1.32
C ARG A 10 -13.40 -14.53 -0.32
N GLY A 11 -13.98 -14.98 0.79
CA GLY A 11 -14.62 -14.12 1.81
C GLY A 11 -14.05 -14.26 3.21
N GLY A 12 -12.89 -14.91 3.33
CA GLY A 12 -12.40 -15.42 4.61
C GLY A 12 -12.92 -16.82 4.90
N ALA A 13 -12.09 -17.68 5.50
CA ALA A 13 -12.62 -18.87 6.16
C ALA A 13 -12.10 -19.02 7.57
N LYS A 14 -12.91 -19.73 8.33
CA LYS A 14 -12.65 -20.18 9.68
C LYS A 14 -12.60 -21.70 9.60
N PHE A 15 -11.59 -22.30 10.20
CA PHE A 15 -11.66 -23.72 10.47
C PHE A 15 -12.72 -23.96 11.54
N SER A 16 -13.54 -24.99 11.37
CA SER A 16 -14.46 -25.38 12.43
C SER A 16 -13.67 -25.81 13.66
N GLU A 17 -14.23 -25.56 14.84
CA GLU A 17 -13.60 -25.92 16.11
C GLU A 17 -13.37 -27.43 16.21
N SER A 18 -14.32 -28.23 15.73
CA SER A 18 -14.22 -29.69 15.64
C SER A 18 -13.15 -30.18 14.65
N PHE A 19 -12.77 -29.37 13.66
CA PHE A 19 -11.68 -29.68 12.74
C PHE A 19 -10.32 -29.35 13.38
N CYS A 20 -10.19 -28.21 14.05
CA CYS A 20 -8.94 -27.84 14.74
C CYS A 20 -8.62 -28.76 15.93
N LEU A 21 -9.65 -29.20 16.66
CA LEU A 21 -9.49 -30.16 17.76
C LEU A 21 -9.05 -31.55 17.27
N ARG A 22 -9.54 -31.98 16.10
CA ARG A 22 -9.05 -33.22 15.46
C ARG A 22 -7.62 -33.06 14.98
N ALA A 23 -7.30 -31.94 14.33
CA ALA A 23 -5.94 -31.66 13.86
C ALA A 23 -4.90 -31.59 14.99
N SER A 24 -5.30 -31.20 16.19
CA SER A 24 -4.40 -31.13 17.36
C SER A 24 -4.28 -32.45 18.13
N LYS A 25 -5.17 -33.42 17.93
CA LYS A 25 -5.19 -34.71 18.65
C LYS A 25 -4.79 -35.92 17.79
N ASP A 26 -4.96 -35.82 16.47
CA ASP A 26 -4.73 -36.91 15.53
C ASP A 26 -3.36 -36.78 14.85
N GLU A 27 -2.46 -37.75 15.05
CA GLU A 27 -1.12 -37.78 14.46
C GLU A 27 -1.16 -37.76 12.91
N SER A 28 -2.23 -38.27 12.30
CA SER A 28 -2.39 -38.27 10.84
C SER A 28 -2.62 -36.88 10.23
N PHE A 29 -3.08 -35.91 11.04
CA PHE A 29 -3.27 -34.52 10.64
C PHE A 29 -2.05 -33.63 10.91
N GLN A 30 -1.02 -34.14 11.59
CA GLN A 30 0.13 -33.35 12.02
C GLN A 30 1.01 -32.83 10.86
N LYS A 31 0.85 -33.38 9.65
CA LYS A 31 1.51 -32.87 8.45
C LYS A 31 0.55 -32.83 7.27
N ASN A 32 0.06 -31.63 6.95
CA ASN A 32 -0.57 -31.36 5.67
C ASN A 32 0.46 -30.91 4.62
N ASN A 33 0.08 -30.97 3.35
CA ASN A 33 0.92 -30.59 2.21
C ASN A 33 0.55 -29.18 1.69
N LEU A 34 -0.01 -28.32 2.55
CA LEU A 34 -0.41 -26.97 2.13
C LEU A 34 0.83 -26.13 1.86
N GLU A 35 0.86 -25.51 0.68
CA GLU A 35 1.90 -24.59 0.26
C GLU A 35 1.41 -23.15 0.23
N THR A 36 0.11 -22.95 0.01
CA THR A 36 -0.51 -21.61 0.00
C THR A 36 -1.86 -21.63 0.70
N VAL A 37 -2.01 -20.70 1.65
CA VAL A 37 -3.27 -20.41 2.36
C VAL A 37 -3.56 -18.93 2.22
N SER A 38 -4.78 -18.57 1.82
CA SER A 38 -5.17 -17.15 1.72
C SER A 38 -6.51 -16.86 2.37
N PHE A 39 -6.56 -15.72 3.07
CA PHE A 39 -7.71 -15.20 3.81
C PHE A 39 -8.14 -16.12 4.96
N LEU A 40 -7.18 -16.64 5.71
CA LEU A 40 -7.48 -17.35 6.95
C LEU A 40 -7.73 -16.37 8.10
N PHE A 41 -8.81 -16.54 8.85
CA PHE A 41 -9.01 -15.81 10.11
C PHE A 41 -8.37 -16.59 11.25
N ILE A 42 -7.48 -15.94 11.99
CA ILE A 42 -6.78 -16.53 13.15
C ILE A 42 -7.21 -15.73 14.38
N TYR A 43 -8.03 -16.36 15.22
CA TYR A 43 -8.67 -15.72 16.37
C TYR A 43 -8.70 -16.58 17.63
N ASN A 44 -8.04 -17.74 17.61
CA ASN A 44 -7.88 -18.61 18.77
C ASN A 44 -6.64 -19.51 18.61
N GLU A 45 -6.25 -20.15 19.71
CA GLU A 45 -5.11 -21.09 19.75
C GLU A 45 -5.27 -22.28 18.78
N ASN A 46 -6.50 -22.68 18.49
CA ASN A 46 -6.82 -23.79 17.61
C ASN A 46 -6.43 -23.49 16.14
N ASN A 47 -6.61 -22.25 15.69
CA ASN A 47 -6.18 -21.82 14.36
C ASN A 47 -4.65 -21.80 14.26
N GLU A 48 -3.94 -21.37 15.31
CA GLU A 48 -2.48 -21.42 15.35
C GLU A 48 -1.97 -22.87 15.34
N LYS A 49 -2.57 -23.75 16.15
CA LYS A 49 -2.24 -25.19 16.18
C LYS A 49 -2.38 -25.82 14.80
N PHE A 50 -3.43 -25.50 14.05
CA PHE A 50 -3.61 -25.98 12.68
C PHE A 50 -2.49 -25.50 11.74
N LEU A 51 -2.06 -24.24 11.86
CA LEU A 51 -0.98 -23.69 11.06
C LEU A 51 0.35 -24.42 11.31
N ARG A 52 0.60 -24.86 12.55
CA ARG A 52 1.79 -25.68 12.89
C ARG A 52 1.81 -27.03 12.16
N CYS A 53 0.65 -27.57 11.78
CA CYS A 53 0.53 -28.77 10.97
C CYS A 53 0.86 -28.55 9.47
N SER A 54 1.24 -27.34 9.07
CA SER A 54 1.49 -26.95 7.67
C SER A 54 2.97 -26.60 7.43
N PRO A 55 3.92 -27.54 7.59
CA PRO A 55 5.36 -27.22 7.57
C PRO A 55 5.86 -26.80 6.18
N HIS A 56 5.15 -27.17 5.11
CA HIS A 56 5.50 -26.83 3.72
C HIS A 56 4.89 -25.52 3.23
N LEU A 57 4.25 -24.75 4.13
CA LEU A 57 3.59 -23.51 3.78
C LEU A 57 4.60 -22.46 3.31
N ARG A 58 4.45 -22.00 2.07
CA ARG A 58 5.29 -20.97 1.45
C ARG A 58 4.61 -19.61 1.43
N ARG A 59 3.28 -19.57 1.41
CA ARG A 59 2.50 -18.34 1.31
C ARG A 59 1.30 -18.35 2.26
N LEU A 60 1.22 -17.33 3.11
CA LEU A 60 0.12 -17.16 4.05
C LEU A 60 -0.46 -15.75 3.90
N LYS A 61 -1.76 -15.65 3.66
CA LYS A 61 -2.52 -14.42 3.91
C LYS A 61 -3.53 -14.68 5.01
N CYS A 62 -3.51 -13.88 6.07
CA CYS A 62 -4.40 -14.06 7.21
C CYS A 62 -4.90 -12.73 7.78
N ARG A 63 -6.05 -12.81 8.45
CA ARG A 63 -6.56 -11.77 9.34
C ARG A 63 -6.34 -12.20 10.78
N LEU A 64 -5.70 -11.33 11.57
CA LEU A 64 -5.35 -11.61 12.96
C LEU A 64 -6.24 -10.84 13.92
N THR A 65 -6.64 -11.47 14.99
CA THR A 65 -7.10 -10.78 16.21
C THR A 65 -6.33 -11.32 17.40
N VAL A 66 -6.22 -10.50 18.43
CA VAL A 66 -5.71 -10.94 19.72
C VAL A 66 -6.64 -12.01 20.28
N PHE A 67 -6.07 -13.04 20.90
CA PHE A 67 -6.81 -14.08 21.61
C PHE A 67 -6.09 -14.48 22.89
N TRP A 68 -6.83 -15.10 23.82
CA TRP A 68 -6.28 -15.60 25.06
C TRP A 68 -5.36 -16.81 24.80
N ASP A 69 -4.08 -16.67 25.13
CA ASP A 69 -3.10 -17.76 25.09
C ASP A 69 -3.07 -18.43 26.46
N SER A 70 -3.56 -19.68 26.50
CA SER A 70 -3.67 -20.47 27.72
C SER A 70 -2.33 -20.78 28.38
N TYR A 71 -1.24 -20.84 27.59
CA TYR A 71 0.11 -21.09 28.09
C TYR A 71 0.74 -19.83 28.69
N LYS A 72 0.59 -18.68 28.00
CA LYS A 72 1.11 -17.39 28.48
C LYS A 72 0.24 -16.77 29.58
N LYS A 73 -1.01 -17.24 29.71
CA LYS A 73 -2.06 -16.65 30.56
C LYS A 73 -2.24 -15.16 30.25
N ASP A 74 -2.20 -14.82 28.97
CA ASP A 74 -2.30 -13.43 28.49
C ASP A 74 -2.89 -13.38 27.08
N TYR A 75 -3.35 -12.21 26.67
CA TYR A 75 -3.84 -11.91 25.35
C TYR A 75 -2.68 -11.63 24.40
N CYS A 76 -2.52 -12.43 23.35
CA CYS A 76 -1.44 -12.21 22.37
C CYS A 76 -1.88 -12.42 20.92
N TYR A 77 -1.05 -11.91 20.01
CA TYR A 77 -1.08 -12.31 18.62
C TYR A 77 -0.45 -13.70 18.43
N PRO A 78 -0.89 -14.46 17.40
CA PRO A 78 -0.26 -15.73 17.08
C PRO A 78 1.19 -15.54 16.65
N THR A 79 2.01 -16.54 16.94
CA THR A 79 3.41 -16.56 16.49
C THR A 79 3.54 -17.19 15.10
N PHE A 80 4.58 -16.83 14.36
CA PHE A 80 4.84 -17.39 13.02
C PHE A 80 6.23 -18.02 12.86
N ASN A 81 7.05 -18.01 13.92
CA ASN A 81 8.42 -18.54 13.91
C ASN A 81 8.54 -20.03 13.56
N PHE A 82 7.48 -20.82 13.71
CA PHE A 82 7.47 -22.24 13.36
C PHE A 82 7.45 -22.50 11.84
N PHE A 83 7.21 -21.47 11.02
CA PHE A 83 7.24 -21.62 9.58
C PHE A 83 8.65 -21.50 9.00
N ASN A 84 9.28 -22.64 8.75
CA ASN A 84 10.64 -22.67 8.21
C ASN A 84 10.71 -22.40 6.70
N LEU A 85 9.62 -22.56 5.94
CA LEU A 85 9.62 -22.43 4.48
C LEU A 85 8.77 -21.25 3.98
N LEU A 86 8.25 -20.41 4.88
CA LEU A 86 7.35 -19.33 4.51
C LEU A 86 8.12 -18.17 3.86
N GLU A 87 7.81 -17.92 2.60
CA GLU A 87 8.44 -16.89 1.78
C GLU A 87 7.56 -15.63 1.66
N SER A 88 6.24 -15.77 1.80
CA SER A 88 5.31 -14.65 1.70
C SER A 88 4.28 -14.66 2.81
N LEU A 89 4.22 -13.56 3.56
CA LEU A 89 3.28 -13.34 4.64
C LEU A 89 2.50 -12.05 4.39
N SER A 90 1.17 -12.13 4.42
CA SER A 90 0.30 -10.97 4.44
C SER A 90 -0.61 -11.04 5.66
N VAL A 91 -0.50 -10.06 6.54
CA VAL A 91 -1.29 -9.96 7.77
C VAL A 91 -2.16 -8.73 7.70
N SER A 92 -3.46 -8.91 7.91
CA SER A 92 -4.38 -7.82 8.20
C SER A 92 -4.77 -7.91 9.67
N PHE A 93 -4.47 -6.89 10.46
CA PHE A 93 -4.88 -6.87 11.85
C PHE A 93 -6.35 -6.48 11.95
N HIS A 94 -7.08 -7.13 12.85
CA HIS A 94 -8.40 -6.69 13.26
C HIS A 94 -8.20 -5.49 14.20
N LEU A 95 -8.95 -4.42 13.96
CA LEU A 95 -8.89 -3.22 14.79
C LEU A 95 -9.49 -3.56 16.16
N SER A 96 -8.65 -4.00 17.10
CA SER A 96 -8.97 -4.00 18.52
C SER A 96 -8.38 -2.74 19.13
N TYR A 97 -9.24 -1.96 19.77
CA TYR A 97 -8.85 -0.80 20.57
C TYR A 97 -8.05 -1.33 21.77
N ASN A 98 -6.88 -0.74 22.06
CA ASN A 98 -6.12 -0.87 23.32
C ASN A 98 -4.89 -1.81 23.39
N VAL A 99 -4.40 -2.42 22.30
CA VAL A 99 -3.15 -3.22 22.36
C VAL A 99 -2.24 -2.93 21.16
N ARG A 100 -1.01 -2.46 21.44
CA ARG A 100 0.07 -2.34 20.43
C ARG A 100 0.30 -3.71 19.78
N ARG A 101 0.44 -3.74 18.45
CA ARG A 101 0.34 -4.97 17.66
C ARG A 101 1.70 -5.53 17.25
N ASP A 102 2.64 -5.51 18.19
CA ASP A 102 3.98 -6.07 17.97
C ASP A 102 3.89 -7.61 17.88
N LEU A 103 4.41 -8.14 16.77
CA LEU A 103 4.55 -9.57 16.57
C LEU A 103 5.88 -10.02 17.17
N THR A 104 5.85 -10.99 18.07
CA THR A 104 7.08 -11.41 18.79
C THR A 104 8.17 -11.98 17.88
N SER A 105 7.82 -12.46 16.67
CA SER A 105 8.77 -13.01 15.71
C SER A 105 8.18 -13.15 14.30
N PHE A 106 9.05 -13.10 13.29
CA PHE A 106 8.72 -13.43 11.90
C PHE A 106 9.51 -14.66 11.43
N PRO A 107 9.02 -15.39 10.41
CA PRO A 107 9.76 -16.44 9.72
C PRO A 107 11.07 -15.92 9.11
N SER A 108 12.16 -16.68 9.22
CA SER A 108 13.49 -16.28 8.74
C SER A 108 13.66 -16.30 7.21
N ASN A 109 12.89 -17.15 6.51
CA ASN A 109 12.92 -17.27 5.05
C ASN A 109 11.98 -16.30 4.31
N LEU A 110 11.45 -15.30 5.04
CA LEU A 110 10.48 -14.38 4.50
C LEU A 110 11.09 -13.46 3.45
N ARG A 111 10.55 -13.50 2.23
CA ARG A 111 10.93 -12.62 1.10
C ARG A 111 9.95 -11.48 0.89
N LYS A 112 8.68 -11.69 1.25
CA LYS A 112 7.61 -10.70 1.09
C LYS A 112 6.78 -10.58 2.34
N LEU A 113 6.72 -9.37 2.88
CA LEU A 113 5.85 -9.01 3.99
C LEU A 113 4.83 -7.96 3.55
N THR A 114 3.58 -8.14 3.94
CA THR A 114 2.54 -7.13 3.79
C THR A 114 1.73 -7.03 5.07
N LEU A 115 1.73 -5.86 5.71
CA LEU A 115 0.98 -5.59 6.93
C LEU A 115 -0.12 -4.58 6.64
N ARG A 116 -1.35 -4.84 7.11
CA ARG A 116 -2.50 -3.96 7.00
C ARG A 116 -3.14 -3.67 8.35
N TYR A 117 -3.63 -2.45 8.58
CA TYR A 117 -4.34 -2.08 9.81
C TYR A 117 -3.47 -2.26 11.06
N PHE A 118 -2.16 -2.05 10.93
CA PHE A 118 -1.19 -2.29 11.99
C PHE A 118 -1.03 -1.08 12.92
N ASP A 119 -0.51 -1.34 14.11
CA ASP A 119 -0.01 -0.33 15.05
C ASP A 119 1.26 -0.94 15.65
N LEU A 120 2.40 -0.63 15.03
CA LEU A 120 3.69 -1.25 15.32
C LEU A 120 4.60 -0.29 16.06
N SER A 121 5.42 -0.81 16.98
CA SER A 121 6.51 -0.04 17.57
C SER A 121 7.74 0.00 16.66
N TRP A 122 8.64 0.94 16.94
CA TRP A 122 9.97 0.98 16.32
C TRP A 122 10.78 -0.31 16.52
N LYS A 123 10.61 -0.97 17.67
CA LYS A 123 11.25 -2.27 17.93
C LYS A 123 10.80 -3.31 16.92
N GLN A 124 9.52 -3.29 16.53
CA GLN A 124 9.00 -4.20 15.51
C GLN A 124 9.59 -3.90 14.13
N MET A 125 9.69 -2.62 13.76
CA MET A 125 10.29 -2.23 12.48
C MET A 125 11.75 -2.67 12.38
N ARG A 126 12.51 -2.58 13.47
CA ARG A 126 13.88 -3.08 13.54
C ARG A 126 13.98 -4.59 13.32
N ILE A 127 13.04 -5.36 13.88
CA ILE A 127 12.95 -6.81 13.64
C ILE A 127 12.67 -7.08 12.15
N ILE A 128 11.74 -6.32 11.54
CA ILE A 128 11.41 -6.46 10.10
C ILE A 128 12.62 -6.09 9.24
N GLY A 129 13.30 -4.99 9.56
CA GLY A 129 14.47 -4.50 8.85
C GLY A 129 15.61 -5.50 8.84
N ARG A 130 15.77 -6.28 9.90
CA ARG A 130 16.83 -7.29 10.01
C ARG A 130 16.48 -8.65 9.42
N LEU A 131 15.36 -8.77 8.72
CA LEU A 131 15.01 -10.02 8.04
C LEU A 131 15.97 -10.29 6.88
N PRO A 132 16.70 -11.42 6.89
CA PRO A 132 17.87 -11.61 6.02
C PRO A 132 17.51 -11.79 4.55
N ASN A 133 16.26 -12.12 4.24
CA ASN A 133 15.80 -12.43 2.88
C ASN A 133 14.70 -11.48 2.40
N LEU A 134 14.34 -10.45 3.17
CA LEU A 134 13.18 -9.60 2.87
C LEU A 134 13.46 -8.70 1.67
N GLN A 135 12.74 -8.94 0.58
CA GLN A 135 12.86 -8.20 -0.68
C GLN A 135 11.68 -7.26 -0.93
N VAL A 136 10.51 -7.58 -0.38
CA VAL A 136 9.28 -6.81 -0.61
C VAL A 136 8.63 -6.50 0.74
N LEU A 137 8.51 -5.22 1.05
CA LEU A 137 7.77 -4.73 2.21
C LEU A 137 6.62 -3.83 1.75
N LYS A 138 5.42 -4.13 2.22
CA LYS A 138 4.23 -3.30 2.02
C LYS A 138 3.58 -3.03 3.35
N LEU A 139 3.45 -1.76 3.70
CA LEU A 139 2.77 -1.27 4.88
C LEU A 139 1.55 -0.48 4.41
N GLU A 140 0.36 -0.95 4.76
CA GLU A 140 -0.90 -0.38 4.29
C GLU A 140 -1.82 -0.04 5.48
N ASP A 141 -2.42 1.14 5.50
CA ASP A 141 -3.39 1.61 6.49
C ASP A 141 -2.96 1.35 7.94
N GLY A 142 -1.86 1.94 8.43
CA GLY A 142 -1.34 1.63 9.77
C GLY A 142 -0.52 2.74 10.41
N ASP A 143 -0.16 2.54 11.68
CA ASP A 143 0.61 3.48 12.49
C ASP A 143 1.96 2.86 12.90
N LEU A 144 3.04 3.63 12.81
CA LEU A 144 4.38 3.22 13.24
C LEU A 144 4.71 3.65 14.69
N GLY A 145 3.71 3.88 15.53
CA GLY A 145 3.85 4.00 16.98
C GLY A 145 4.65 5.22 17.44
N GLY A 146 4.92 6.16 16.52
CA GLY A 146 5.70 7.37 16.75
C GLY A 146 5.68 8.30 15.53
N LYS A 147 6.11 9.56 15.75
CA LYS A 147 6.19 10.55 14.68
C LYS A 147 7.35 10.29 13.70
N GLN A 148 8.37 9.52 14.08
CA GLN A 148 9.65 9.46 13.36
C GLN A 148 10.16 8.04 13.17
N TRP A 149 10.34 7.62 11.92
CA TRP A 149 11.01 6.37 11.57
C TRP A 149 12.49 6.57 11.37
N ASP A 150 13.27 6.16 12.36
CA ASP A 150 14.71 6.01 12.28
C ASP A 150 15.06 4.62 11.78
N THR A 151 15.75 4.53 10.66
CA THR A 151 16.27 3.27 10.15
C THR A 151 17.69 3.09 10.68
N ASP A 152 17.97 1.96 11.31
CA ASP A 152 19.28 1.66 11.91
C ASP A 152 20.22 0.96 10.91
N GLU A 153 21.52 0.97 11.22
CA GLU A 153 22.55 0.22 10.50
C GLU A 153 22.20 -1.28 10.38
N GLY A 154 22.38 -1.81 9.18
CA GLY A 154 22.15 -3.21 8.85
C GLY A 154 20.67 -3.59 8.66
N GLU A 155 19.74 -2.64 8.71
CA GLU A 155 18.35 -2.87 8.35
C GLU A 155 18.15 -2.84 6.82
N PHE A 156 17.09 -3.51 6.34
CA PHE A 156 16.58 -3.53 4.96
C PHE A 156 17.60 -3.82 3.84
N GLN A 157 18.70 -4.51 4.16
CA GLN A 157 19.83 -4.78 3.25
C GLN A 157 19.49 -5.58 1.98
N GLN A 158 18.37 -6.31 1.99
CA GLN A 158 17.89 -7.08 0.83
C GLN A 158 16.64 -6.48 0.16
N LEU A 159 16.15 -5.35 0.67
CA LEU A 159 14.88 -4.80 0.26
C LEU A 159 14.99 -4.19 -1.14
N LYS A 160 14.13 -4.66 -2.06
CA LYS A 160 14.03 -4.19 -3.44
C LYS A 160 12.78 -3.34 -3.69
N PHE A 161 11.72 -3.59 -2.92
CA PHE A 161 10.45 -2.92 -3.08
C PHE A 161 9.91 -2.48 -1.72
N LEU A 162 9.67 -1.18 -1.58
CA LEU A 162 9.02 -0.58 -0.42
C LEU A 162 7.74 0.14 -0.85
N LYS A 163 6.61 -0.22 -0.24
CA LYS A 163 5.35 0.51 -0.37
C LYS A 163 4.86 0.95 1.01
N LEU A 164 4.59 2.25 1.13
CA LEU A 164 3.88 2.86 2.26
C LEU A 164 2.57 3.46 1.73
N ASP A 165 1.44 3.02 2.25
CA ASP A 165 0.11 3.42 1.77
C ASP A 165 -0.81 3.69 2.95
N GLY A 166 -1.22 4.95 3.15
CA GLY A 166 -2.03 5.32 4.31
C GLY A 166 -1.34 5.06 5.65
N VAL A 167 0.00 5.17 5.69
CA VAL A 167 0.79 5.00 6.91
C VAL A 167 0.92 6.32 7.66
N THR A 168 0.65 6.31 8.96
CA THR A 168 0.86 7.45 9.86
C THR A 168 2.33 7.53 10.27
N ILE A 169 3.06 8.45 9.67
CA ILE A 169 4.46 8.77 9.95
C ILE A 169 4.71 10.24 9.60
N ALA A 170 5.42 10.99 10.44
CA ALA A 170 5.70 12.41 10.20
C ALA A 170 7.12 12.67 9.66
N HIS A 171 8.09 11.93 10.16
CA HIS A 171 9.49 12.04 9.79
C HIS A 171 10.01 10.66 9.42
N TRP A 172 10.78 10.60 8.34
CA TRP A 172 11.49 9.40 7.93
C TRP A 172 12.97 9.75 7.83
N ASN A 173 13.78 9.10 8.66
CA ASN A 173 15.22 9.27 8.74
C ASN A 173 15.89 7.98 8.28
N ALA A 174 16.48 8.04 7.10
CA ALA A 174 17.20 6.93 6.48
C ALA A 174 18.37 7.46 5.65
N SER A 175 19.34 6.60 5.39
CA SER A 175 20.42 6.78 4.43
C SER A 175 20.32 5.74 3.31
N SER A 176 21.06 5.96 2.23
CA SER A 176 21.23 4.98 1.14
C SER A 176 21.77 3.63 1.64
N ASP A 177 22.68 3.64 2.62
CA ASP A 177 23.27 2.43 3.21
C ASP A 177 22.26 1.53 3.91
N HIS A 178 21.11 2.06 4.34
CA HIS A 178 20.02 1.27 4.90
C HIS A 178 19.20 0.56 3.83
N PHE A 179 19.22 1.01 2.57
CA PHE A 179 18.42 0.47 1.48
C PHE A 179 19.26 0.22 0.20
N PRO A 180 20.42 -0.45 0.30
CA PRO A 180 21.41 -0.48 -0.79
C PRO A 180 20.96 -1.24 -2.04
N ARG A 181 19.83 -1.96 -1.97
CA ARG A 181 19.26 -2.75 -3.06
C ARG A 181 17.85 -2.29 -3.46
N LEU A 182 17.38 -1.15 -2.95
CA LEU A 182 16.04 -0.67 -3.21
C LEU A 182 15.92 -0.28 -4.68
N GLN A 183 14.86 -0.76 -5.32
CA GLN A 183 14.58 -0.57 -6.74
C GLN A 183 13.31 0.25 -6.97
N HIS A 184 12.31 0.05 -6.12
CA HIS A 184 11.01 0.69 -6.26
C HIS A 184 10.52 1.22 -4.91
N LEU A 185 10.23 2.51 -4.87
CA LEU A 185 9.62 3.19 -3.75
C LEU A 185 8.23 3.69 -4.14
N ILE A 186 7.21 3.27 -3.40
CA ILE A 186 5.83 3.75 -3.57
C ILE A 186 5.36 4.40 -2.27
N LEU A 187 5.00 5.67 -2.35
CA LEU A 187 4.42 6.45 -1.28
C LEU A 187 3.00 6.85 -1.67
N ARG A 188 2.00 6.40 -0.92
CA ARG A 188 0.60 6.66 -1.19
C ARG A 188 -0.11 7.18 0.05
N LYS A 189 -0.91 8.24 -0.07
CA LYS A 189 -1.76 8.76 1.00
C LYS A 189 -1.01 9.05 2.32
N LEU A 190 0.24 9.49 2.24
CA LEU A 190 1.04 9.82 3.44
C LEU A 190 0.77 11.26 3.89
N GLN A 191 -0.32 11.45 4.62
CA GLN A 191 -0.82 12.78 5.01
C GLN A 191 0.03 13.48 6.08
N HIS A 192 0.89 12.75 6.78
CA HIS A 192 1.70 13.31 7.86
C HIS A 192 3.18 13.46 7.51
N LEU A 193 3.67 12.73 6.50
CA LEU A 193 5.07 12.72 6.13
C LEU A 193 5.50 14.11 5.63
N LYS A 194 6.61 14.62 6.16
CA LYS A 194 7.15 15.92 5.77
C LYS A 194 7.87 15.88 4.43
N ASN A 195 8.79 14.93 4.27
CA ASN A 195 9.65 14.80 3.10
C ASN A 195 10.19 13.37 3.01
N ILE A 196 10.65 13.01 1.82
CA ILE A 196 11.48 11.82 1.58
C ILE A 196 12.91 12.15 2.04
N PRO A 197 13.65 11.21 2.67
CA PRO A 197 15.08 11.40 2.92
C PRO A 197 15.84 11.57 1.60
N SER A 198 16.56 12.68 1.42
CA SER A 198 17.28 13.00 0.18
C SER A 198 18.35 11.96 -0.17
N SER A 199 18.99 11.40 0.85
CA SER A 199 19.97 10.30 0.76
C SER A 199 19.44 9.04 0.06
N LEU A 200 18.12 8.84 -0.04
CA LEU A 200 17.58 7.75 -0.85
C LEU A 200 17.85 7.96 -2.35
N GLY A 201 18.10 9.20 -2.78
CA GLY A 201 18.58 9.51 -4.12
C GLY A 201 19.94 8.88 -4.41
N ASP A 202 20.80 8.69 -3.42
CA ASP A 202 22.14 8.12 -3.61
C ASP A 202 22.12 6.59 -3.80
N ILE A 203 20.95 5.95 -3.82
CA ILE A 203 20.82 4.50 -4.01
C ILE A 203 20.97 4.17 -5.50
N PRO A 204 22.07 3.52 -5.91
CA PRO A 204 22.36 3.29 -7.33
C PRO A 204 21.38 2.33 -8.00
N THR A 205 20.68 1.50 -7.22
CA THR A 205 19.68 0.55 -7.74
C THR A 205 18.28 1.11 -7.81
N LEU A 206 18.04 2.38 -7.43
CA LEU A 206 16.70 2.94 -7.40
C LEU A 206 16.25 3.30 -8.82
N HIS A 207 15.22 2.62 -9.33
CA HIS A 207 14.72 2.81 -10.69
C HIS A 207 13.37 3.52 -10.75
N THR A 208 12.62 3.53 -9.65
CA THR A 208 11.27 4.12 -9.64
C THR A 208 10.90 4.70 -8.29
N ILE A 209 10.40 5.94 -8.32
CA ILE A 209 9.73 6.61 -7.21
C ILE A 209 8.30 6.94 -7.66
N GLU A 210 7.32 6.43 -6.93
CA GLU A 210 5.91 6.74 -7.15
C GLU A 210 5.35 7.48 -5.92
N VAL A 211 4.76 8.66 -6.14
CA VAL A 211 4.12 9.47 -5.10
C VAL A 211 2.66 9.72 -5.49
N HIS A 212 1.74 9.22 -4.68
CA HIS A 212 0.32 9.30 -4.94
C HIS A 212 -0.44 9.90 -3.75
N ASP A 213 -1.28 10.90 -3.99
CA ASP A 213 -2.18 11.46 -2.96
C ASP A 213 -1.43 11.88 -1.68
N CYS A 214 -0.18 12.33 -1.78
CA CYS A 214 0.64 12.79 -0.67
C CYS A 214 0.66 14.32 -0.61
N LYS A 215 1.16 14.88 0.51
CA LYS A 215 1.39 16.33 0.60
C LYS A 215 2.37 16.81 -0.46
N LYS A 216 2.19 18.05 -0.93
CA LYS A 216 3.10 18.72 -1.87
C LYS A 216 4.57 18.62 -1.46
N ALA A 217 4.90 18.76 -0.17
CA ALA A 217 6.27 18.64 0.30
C ALA A 217 6.92 17.26 0.04
N VAL A 218 6.14 16.16 0.06
CA VAL A 218 6.61 14.82 -0.30
C VAL A 218 6.87 14.74 -1.80
N ALA A 219 5.96 15.28 -2.61
CA ALA A 219 6.13 15.37 -4.07
C ALA A 219 7.35 16.22 -4.44
N ASP A 220 7.50 17.41 -3.84
CA ASP A 220 8.65 18.30 -4.05
C ASP A 220 9.98 17.58 -3.71
N SER A 221 10.03 16.84 -2.60
CA SER A 221 11.23 16.06 -2.25
C SER A 221 11.53 14.91 -3.22
N ALA A 222 10.49 14.29 -3.81
CA ALA A 222 10.67 13.27 -4.84
C ALA A 222 11.19 13.87 -6.15
N THR A 223 10.69 15.04 -6.53
CA THR A 223 11.17 15.81 -7.69
C THR A 223 12.64 16.21 -7.49
N GLN A 224 13.02 16.70 -6.31
CA GLN A 224 14.42 17.05 -6.03
C GLN A 224 15.35 15.86 -6.20
N ILE A 225 15.01 14.70 -5.63
CA ILE A 225 15.81 13.46 -5.79
C ILE A 225 15.94 13.08 -7.28
N TRP A 226 14.87 13.25 -8.04
CA TRP A 226 14.85 12.94 -9.46
C TRP A 226 15.70 13.90 -10.29
N ASP A 227 15.62 15.20 -10.03
CA ASP A 227 16.45 16.22 -10.67
C ASP A 227 17.93 16.01 -10.33
N ASP A 228 18.27 15.80 -9.05
CA ASP A 228 19.65 15.54 -8.60
C ASP A 228 20.26 14.32 -9.31
N GLN A 229 19.48 13.25 -9.49
CA GLN A 229 19.91 12.05 -10.21
C GLN A 229 20.15 12.32 -11.70
N ARG A 230 19.32 13.14 -12.34
CA ARG A 230 19.51 13.54 -13.74
C ARG A 230 20.72 14.43 -13.93
N ASP A 231 20.96 15.37 -13.03
CA ASP A 231 22.15 16.22 -13.04
C ASP A 231 23.44 15.41 -12.87
N MET A 232 23.36 14.28 -12.16
CA MET A 232 24.44 13.28 -12.06
C MET A 232 24.51 12.30 -13.24
N GLY A 233 23.66 12.44 -14.26
CA GLY A 233 23.67 11.64 -15.48
C GLY A 233 22.82 10.36 -15.46
N ASN A 234 21.97 10.16 -14.45
CA ASN A 234 21.03 9.04 -14.41
C ASN A 234 19.71 9.40 -15.11
N GLU A 235 19.57 8.97 -16.36
CA GLU A 235 18.34 9.17 -17.16
C GLU A 235 17.29 8.06 -16.96
N GLU A 236 17.63 6.97 -16.27
CA GLU A 236 16.76 5.79 -16.15
C GLU A 236 15.78 5.87 -14.96
N LEU A 237 16.03 6.74 -14.00
CA LEU A 237 15.15 6.92 -12.84
C LEU A 237 13.78 7.46 -13.27
N LYS A 238 12.72 6.70 -12.95
CA LYS A 238 11.34 7.08 -13.25
C LYS A 238 10.69 7.71 -12.03
N LEU A 239 10.14 8.91 -12.21
CA LEU A 239 9.29 9.58 -11.23
C LEU A 239 7.84 9.60 -11.72
N ILE A 240 6.92 9.12 -10.87
CA ILE A 240 5.48 9.16 -11.12
C ILE A 240 4.83 9.90 -9.97
N ILE A 241 4.17 11.02 -10.26
CA ILE A 241 3.40 11.79 -9.28
C ILE A 241 1.95 11.81 -9.74
N SER A 242 1.00 11.49 -8.85
CA SER A 242 -0.42 11.69 -9.12
C SER A 242 -1.14 12.20 -7.88
N ASP A 243 -2.01 13.17 -8.05
CA ASP A 243 -2.87 13.66 -6.98
C ASP A 243 -4.34 13.56 -7.41
N SER A 244 -5.15 12.84 -6.62
CA SER A 244 -6.59 12.77 -6.82
C SER A 244 -7.28 14.14 -6.72
N PHE A 245 -6.66 15.12 -6.05
CA PHE A 245 -7.20 16.49 -5.98
C PHE A 245 -6.88 17.32 -7.22
N THR A 246 -5.64 17.29 -7.73
CA THR A 246 -5.25 18.08 -8.92
C THR A 246 -6.08 17.70 -10.15
N THR A 247 -6.30 16.40 -10.37
CA THR A 247 -7.13 15.93 -11.50
C THR A 247 -8.59 16.39 -11.41
N LEU A 248 -9.17 16.44 -10.20
CA LEU A 248 -10.54 16.95 -10.01
C LEU A 248 -10.61 18.47 -10.18
N THR A 249 -9.60 19.21 -9.73
CA THR A 249 -9.51 20.66 -9.89
C THR A 249 -9.38 21.02 -11.37
N GLU A 250 -8.44 20.41 -12.10
CA GLU A 250 -8.27 20.60 -13.55
C GLU A 250 -9.55 20.24 -14.33
N ILE A 251 -10.23 19.14 -13.96
CA ILE A 251 -11.53 18.77 -14.56
C ILE A 251 -12.60 19.82 -14.23
N SER A 252 -12.61 20.38 -13.03
CA SER A 252 -13.58 21.40 -12.63
C SER A 252 -13.35 22.74 -13.33
N GLU A 253 -12.09 23.14 -13.53
CA GLU A 253 -11.68 24.34 -14.25
C GLU A 253 -12.01 24.21 -15.74
N LEU A 254 -11.65 23.09 -16.38
CA LEU A 254 -12.02 22.80 -17.77
C LEU A 254 -13.54 22.80 -17.98
N ARG A 255 -14.31 22.29 -17.01
CA ARG A 255 -15.78 22.34 -17.06
C ARG A 255 -16.31 23.77 -16.98
N LEU A 256 -15.67 24.63 -16.18
CA LEU A 256 -16.04 26.04 -16.06
C LEU A 256 -15.76 26.78 -17.39
N ASP A 257 -14.59 26.58 -17.97
CA ASP A 257 -14.17 27.19 -19.23
C ASP A 257 -15.08 26.78 -20.40
N ILE A 258 -15.39 25.49 -20.52
CA ILE A 258 -16.34 24.98 -21.53
C ILE A 258 -17.73 25.62 -21.33
N SER A 259 -18.18 25.75 -20.08
CA SER A 259 -19.48 26.36 -19.78
C SER A 259 -19.54 27.84 -20.17
N GLN A 260 -18.43 28.57 -20.03
CA GLN A 260 -18.34 29.97 -20.42
C GLN A 260 -18.30 30.13 -21.94
N LEU A 261 -17.54 29.29 -22.65
CA LEU A 261 -17.49 29.29 -24.12
C LEU A 261 -18.84 28.97 -24.77
N LEU A 262 -19.62 28.06 -24.17
CA LEU A 262 -20.97 27.76 -24.66
C LEU A 262 -21.93 28.95 -24.51
N LYS A 263 -21.88 29.67 -23.38
CA LYS A 263 -22.68 30.90 -23.17
C LYS A 263 -22.31 32.01 -24.14
N GLU A 264 -21.01 32.20 -24.41
CA GLU A 264 -20.55 33.18 -25.38
C GLU A 264 -21.00 32.84 -26.80
N ARG A 265 -20.93 31.56 -27.18
CA ARG A 265 -21.45 31.09 -28.47
C ARG A 265 -22.95 31.34 -28.59
N GLU A 266 -23.76 30.96 -27.60
CA GLU A 266 -25.21 31.19 -27.59
C GLU A 266 -25.54 32.67 -27.82
N LYS A 267 -24.91 33.56 -27.05
CA LYS A 267 -25.07 35.01 -27.20
C LYS A 267 -24.73 35.51 -28.61
N GLN A 268 -23.65 35.01 -29.22
CA GLN A 268 -23.29 35.36 -30.59
C GLN A 268 -24.32 34.87 -31.62
N THR A 269 -24.89 33.67 -31.42
CA THR A 269 -25.99 33.15 -32.28
C THR A 269 -27.27 33.97 -32.13
N ASP A 270 -27.61 34.39 -30.93
CA ASP A 270 -28.78 35.24 -30.67
C ASP A 270 -28.61 36.62 -31.29
N GLU A 271 -27.43 37.23 -31.16
CA GLU A 271 -27.09 38.51 -31.80
C GLU A 271 -27.10 38.40 -33.33
N ALA A 272 -26.56 37.31 -33.90
CA ALA A 272 -26.59 37.06 -35.34
C ALA A 272 -28.03 36.87 -35.85
N SER A 273 -28.85 36.12 -35.12
CA SER A 273 -30.27 35.88 -35.45
C SER A 273 -31.09 37.18 -35.38
N LEU A 274 -30.81 38.03 -34.39
CA LEU A 274 -31.45 39.34 -34.26
C LEU A 274 -31.05 40.28 -35.41
N LYS A 275 -29.77 40.30 -35.81
CA LYS A 275 -29.29 41.08 -36.96
C LYS A 275 -29.91 40.65 -38.28
N ILE A 276 -30.10 39.33 -38.49
CA ILE A 276 -30.80 38.82 -39.67
C ILE A 276 -32.26 39.29 -39.64
N ARG A 277 -32.94 39.18 -38.49
CA ARG A 277 -34.33 39.60 -38.35
C ARG A 277 -34.55 41.10 -38.55
N THR A 278 -33.61 41.94 -38.13
CA THR A 278 -33.70 43.40 -38.32
C THR A 278 -33.27 43.84 -39.73
N GLY A 279 -32.32 43.13 -40.36
CA GLY A 279 -31.89 43.40 -41.75
C GLY A 279 -32.95 43.03 -42.80
N VAL A 280 -33.77 42.01 -42.54
CA VAL A 280 -34.88 41.62 -43.44
C VAL A 280 -36.02 42.66 -43.46
N ASN A 281 -36.16 43.48 -42.42
CA ASN A 281 -37.16 44.55 -42.36
C ASN A 281 -36.77 45.85 -43.10
N ALA A 282 -35.61 45.91 -43.74
CA ALA A 282 -35.13 47.12 -44.45
C ALA A 282 -35.25 47.06 -45.98
N VAL A 283 -35.82 45.99 -46.55
CA VAL A 283 -36.07 45.89 -48.01
C VAL A 283 -37.54 46.21 -48.29
N GLU A 284 -37.93 47.49 -48.16
CA GLU A 284 -39.15 47.99 -48.79
C GLU A 284 -38.90 48.16 -50.29
N ILE A 285 -39.65 47.37 -51.06
CA ILE A 285 -39.66 47.31 -52.51
C ILE A 285 -40.31 48.59 -53.06
N THR A 286 -39.52 49.53 -53.56
CA THR A 286 -40.03 50.61 -54.43
C THR A 286 -40.16 50.08 -55.86
N GLY A 287 -41.28 49.40 -56.14
CA GLY A 287 -41.67 49.01 -57.49
C GLY A 287 -42.22 50.21 -58.26
N ALA A 288 -41.47 50.70 -59.25
CA ALA A 288 -42.01 51.50 -60.34
C ALA A 288 -42.25 50.57 -61.55
N TYR A 289 -43.49 50.50 -62.03
CA TYR A 289 -43.81 49.97 -63.36
C TYR A 289 -44.21 51.15 -64.28
N PRO A 290 -43.93 51.06 -65.59
CA PRO A 290 -44.00 52.16 -66.54
C PRO A 290 -45.42 52.58 -66.92
#